data_AF-A0A376KY77-F1
#
_entry.id   AF-A0A376KY77-F1
#
_cell.length_a   1.000
_cell.length_b   1.000
_cell.length_c   1.000
_cell.angle_alpha   90.00
_cell.angle_beta   90.00
_cell.angle_gamma   90.00
#
_symmetry.space_group_name_H-M   'P 1'
#
loop_
_entity.id
_entity.type
_entity.pdbx_description
1 polymer ?
#
loop_
_entity_poly.entity_id
_entity_poly.type
_entity_poly.pdbx_seq_one_letter_code
_entity_poly.pdbx_strand_id
1 'polypeptide(L)'
;MQVEKILLGSSQITINSYRNCERVGEKTINNNLQDLISRQTPDITLVEDINACRARVSQLYHVHERDGAEVIFSSDGTGFGKSYGVIQGYVEYLERFAKNQNPGDLFSEGGFTNLLFMSPQKSQIDLDSSQKEKILASGGEFICVLSRKDIADLNFRDWATGLKNRDRYIQWYKGAKGSKYIGSAMRSLNYHVSQIDRCEEQLKKLTTYGSQDTSYERDILEEQLKNCRHSIRNTIESACKLLFGPDSEKASIKEYIRRGLLARQERMQYTETERKPSKPELSVHEVYFELIKQVLPFEVCQYRPSVLLMTTNKFDNINLPTGALSAR
;
A
#
# COMPACT_ATOMS: atom_id res chain seq x y z
N MET A 1 -28.26 -43.15 18.05
CA MET A 1 -29.10 -44.37 17.96
C MET A 1 -30.58 -44.13 17.63
N GLN A 2 -31.41 -43.46 18.46
CA GLN A 2 -32.84 -43.27 18.11
C GLN A 2 -33.06 -42.38 16.88
N VAL A 3 -32.27 -41.30 16.73
CA VAL A 3 -32.37 -40.37 15.60
C VAL A 3 -31.93 -41.02 14.27
N GLU A 4 -30.82 -41.77 14.27
CA GLU A 4 -30.33 -42.45 13.06
C GLU A 4 -31.31 -43.50 12.54
N LYS A 5 -31.95 -44.25 13.45
CA LYS A 5 -32.95 -45.26 13.07
C LYS A 5 -34.19 -44.63 12.43
N ILE A 6 -34.60 -43.45 12.92
CA ILE A 6 -35.70 -42.67 12.33
C ILE A 6 -35.29 -42.17 10.93
N LEU A 7 -34.08 -41.62 10.79
CA LEU A 7 -33.59 -41.06 9.52
C LEU A 7 -33.34 -42.13 8.43
N LEU A 8 -32.89 -43.33 8.82
CA LEU A 8 -32.78 -44.49 7.94
C LEU A 8 -34.17 -44.99 7.52
N GLY A 9 -35.11 -45.07 8.48
CA GLY A 9 -36.50 -45.48 8.21
C GLY A 9 -37.26 -44.50 7.31
N SER A 10 -36.91 -43.22 7.35
CA SER A 10 -37.50 -42.18 6.50
C SER A 10 -36.74 -41.95 5.18
N SER A 11 -35.78 -42.82 4.82
CA SER A 11 -34.96 -42.72 3.60
C SER A 11 -34.25 -41.37 3.41
N GLN A 12 -33.89 -40.69 4.50
CA GLN A 12 -33.14 -39.42 4.46
C GLN A 12 -31.62 -39.65 4.53
N ILE A 13 -31.20 -40.80 5.06
CA ILE A 13 -29.81 -41.27 5.04
C ILE A 13 -29.74 -42.74 4.58
N THR A 14 -28.66 -43.11 3.89
CA THR A 14 -28.31 -44.48 3.50
C THR A 14 -26.98 -44.87 4.11
N ILE A 15 -26.73 -46.19 4.21
CA ILE A 15 -25.43 -46.72 4.61
C ILE A 15 -24.71 -47.13 3.33
N ASN A 16 -23.54 -46.53 3.08
CA ASN A 16 -22.75 -46.85 1.89
C ASN A 16 -21.96 -48.16 2.05
N SER A 17 -21.25 -48.56 0.99
CA SER A 17 -20.42 -49.77 0.96
C SER A 17 -19.31 -49.79 2.03
N TYR A 18 -18.94 -48.63 2.57
CA TYR A 18 -17.96 -48.46 3.64
C TYR A 18 -18.58 -48.39 5.04
N ARG A 19 -19.90 -48.65 5.16
CA ARG A 19 -20.67 -48.61 6.41
C ARG A 19 -20.78 -47.22 7.05
N ASN A 20 -20.62 -46.15 6.28
CA ASN A 20 -20.83 -44.79 6.73
C ASN A 20 -22.24 -44.30 6.34
N CYS A 21 -22.86 -43.47 7.20
CA CYS A 21 -24.15 -42.84 6.91
C CYS A 21 -23.96 -41.64 5.97
N GLU A 22 -24.65 -41.64 4.83
CA GLU A 22 -24.67 -40.53 3.86
C GLU A 22 -26.11 -40.08 3.59
N ARG A 23 -26.35 -38.81 3.24
CA ARG A 23 -27.70 -38.31 2.96
C ARG A 23 -28.18 -38.76 1.59
N VAL A 24 -29.42 -39.25 1.50
CA VAL A 24 -30.04 -39.62 0.24
C VAL A 24 -30.38 -38.34 -0.53
N GLY A 25 -29.73 -38.11 -1.66
CA GLY A 25 -29.93 -36.94 -2.50
C GLY A 25 -28.71 -36.06 -2.73
N GLU A 26 -27.49 -36.50 -2.38
CA GLU A 26 -26.29 -35.81 -2.86
C GLU A 26 -26.14 -35.97 -4.37
N LYS A 27 -26.43 -34.85 -5.07
CA LYS A 27 -26.10 -34.57 -6.46
C LYS A 27 -24.80 -35.29 -6.83
N THR A 28 -24.82 -36.01 -7.95
CA THR A 28 -23.63 -36.45 -8.67
C THR A 28 -22.65 -35.27 -8.72
N ILE A 29 -21.63 -35.29 -7.87
CA ILE A 29 -20.59 -34.26 -7.90
C ILE A 29 -19.79 -34.61 -9.14
N ASN A 30 -20.09 -33.91 -10.22
CA ASN A 30 -19.24 -33.93 -11.39
C ASN A 30 -17.94 -33.27 -10.93
N ASN A 31 -16.95 -34.10 -10.55
CA ASN A 31 -15.62 -33.69 -10.08
C ASN A 31 -14.78 -33.08 -11.23
N ASN A 32 -15.41 -32.34 -12.13
CA ASN A 32 -14.68 -31.51 -13.06
C ASN A 32 -14.07 -30.36 -12.25
N LEU A 33 -12.75 -30.21 -12.35
CA LEU A 33 -11.98 -29.14 -11.73
C LEU A 33 -12.61 -27.76 -11.99
N GLN A 34 -13.23 -27.55 -13.16
CA GLN A 34 -13.95 -26.31 -13.47
C GLN A 34 -15.21 -26.09 -12.63
N ASP A 35 -15.92 -27.15 -12.24
CA ASP A 35 -17.13 -27.05 -11.39
C ASP A 35 -16.74 -26.74 -9.93
N LEU A 36 -15.57 -27.23 -9.50
CA LEU A 36 -14.97 -26.86 -8.20
C LEU A 36 -14.43 -25.42 -8.20
N ILE A 37 -13.77 -24.99 -9.28
CA ILE A 37 -13.27 -23.61 -9.44
C ILE A 37 -14.43 -22.60 -9.52
N SER A 38 -15.48 -22.91 -10.27
CA SER A 38 -16.66 -22.05 -10.38
C SER A 38 -17.42 -21.95 -9.05
N ARG A 39 -17.50 -23.01 -8.24
CA ARG A 39 -18.06 -22.96 -6.88
C ARG A 39 -17.18 -22.22 -5.86
N GLN A 40 -15.87 -22.08 -6.12
CA GLN A 40 -14.96 -21.25 -5.33
C GLN A 40 -15.01 -19.77 -5.73
N THR A 41 -15.56 -19.46 -6.89
CA THR A 41 -15.73 -18.08 -7.35
C THR A 41 -17.04 -17.57 -6.76
N PRO A 42 -17.00 -16.65 -5.79
CA PRO A 42 -18.23 -16.17 -5.16
C PRO A 42 -19.11 -15.48 -6.21
N ASP A 43 -20.41 -15.73 -6.13
CA ASP A 43 -21.42 -15.08 -6.97
C ASP A 43 -21.26 -13.54 -6.85
N ILE A 44 -21.06 -12.88 -7.99
CA ILE A 44 -20.82 -11.43 -8.07
C ILE A 44 -21.97 -10.68 -7.40
N THR A 45 -23.21 -11.11 -7.63
CA THR A 45 -24.39 -10.47 -7.04
C THR A 45 -24.39 -10.60 -5.52
N LEU A 46 -24.00 -11.76 -4.99
CA LEU A 46 -23.86 -11.96 -3.55
C LEU A 46 -22.74 -11.10 -2.94
N VAL A 47 -21.61 -10.95 -3.64
CA VAL A 47 -20.50 -10.08 -3.21
C VAL A 47 -20.96 -8.62 -3.16
N GLU A 48 -21.69 -8.16 -4.18
CA GLU A 48 -22.27 -6.82 -4.24
C GLU A 48 -23.27 -6.58 -3.10
N ASP A 49 -24.17 -7.53 -2.83
CA ASP A 49 -25.15 -7.45 -1.72
C ASP A 49 -24.47 -7.40 -0.34
N ILE A 50 -23.43 -8.21 -0.14
CA ILE A 50 -22.62 -8.19 1.08
C ILE A 50 -21.94 -6.83 1.24
N ASN A 51 -21.35 -6.29 0.17
CA ASN A 51 -20.68 -5.00 0.19
C ASN A 51 -21.67 -3.84 0.42
N ALA A 52 -22.89 -3.92 -0.12
CA ALA A 52 -23.96 -2.97 0.16
C ALA A 52 -24.40 -3.02 1.64
N CYS A 53 -24.47 -4.22 2.24
CA CYS A 53 -24.71 -4.35 3.68
C CYS A 53 -23.56 -3.75 4.51
N ARG A 54 -22.31 -4.04 4.14
CA ARG A 54 -21.12 -3.46 4.80
C ARG A 54 -21.09 -1.94 4.73
N ALA A 55 -21.44 -1.36 3.58
CA ALA A 55 -21.54 0.09 3.38
C ALA A 55 -22.66 0.72 4.23
N ARG A 56 -23.79 0.02 4.44
CA ARG A 56 -24.83 0.50 5.36
C ARG A 56 -24.36 0.49 6.82
N VAL A 57 -23.73 -0.59 7.25
CA VAL A 57 -23.18 -0.71 8.62
C VAL A 57 -22.06 0.32 8.84
N SER A 58 -21.30 0.67 7.80
CA SER A 58 -20.19 1.61 7.94
C SER A 58 -20.61 3.04 8.24
N GLN A 59 -21.88 3.39 8.05
CA GLN A 59 -22.44 4.68 8.48
C GLN A 59 -22.26 4.93 9.98
N LEU A 60 -22.16 3.86 10.79
CA LEU A 60 -21.83 3.96 12.22
C LEU A 60 -20.43 4.56 12.46
N TYR A 61 -19.52 4.41 11.50
CA TYR A 61 -18.15 4.93 11.53
C TYR A 61 -17.96 6.21 10.70
N HIS A 62 -19.03 6.81 10.17
CA HIS A 62 -18.93 8.05 9.39
C HIS A 62 -18.59 9.24 10.30
N VAL A 63 -17.28 9.52 10.41
CA VAL A 63 -16.74 10.63 11.20
C VAL A 63 -16.09 11.72 10.33
N HIS A 64 -15.96 11.50 9.02
CA HIS A 64 -15.14 12.34 8.14
C HIS A 64 -15.65 13.77 7.95
N GLU A 65 -16.92 14.03 8.28
CA GLU A 65 -17.60 15.32 8.14
C GLU A 65 -18.04 15.92 9.50
N ARG A 66 -17.63 15.31 10.63
CA ARG A 66 -18.03 15.78 11.96
C ARG A 66 -16.96 16.71 12.54
N ASP A 67 -17.41 17.83 13.09
CA ASP A 67 -16.54 18.74 13.85
C ASP A 67 -16.35 18.21 15.28
N GLY A 68 -15.23 17.56 15.54
CA GLY A 68 -14.85 17.10 16.88
C GLY A 68 -13.93 15.89 16.91
N ALA A 69 -13.16 15.75 18.00
CA ALA A 69 -12.37 14.53 18.25
C ALA A 69 -13.30 13.44 18.81
N GLU A 70 -13.71 12.50 17.96
CA GLU A 70 -14.56 11.37 18.35
C GLU A 70 -13.75 10.07 18.39
N VAL A 71 -14.03 9.23 19.38
CA VAL A 71 -13.47 7.88 19.49
C VAL A 71 -14.60 6.87 19.39
N ILE A 72 -14.55 6.04 18.35
CA ILE A 72 -15.53 4.96 18.13
C ILE A 72 -14.84 3.62 18.36
N PHE A 73 -15.34 2.88 19.34
CA PHE A 73 -14.91 1.50 19.59
C PHE A 73 -15.86 0.53 18.93
N SER A 74 -15.30 -0.46 18.25
CA SER A 74 -16.07 -1.58 17.69
C SER A 74 -15.41 -2.89 18.07
N SER A 75 -16.16 -3.74 18.77
CA SER A 75 -15.76 -5.06 19.23
C SER A 75 -16.14 -6.21 18.28
N ASP A 76 -16.61 -5.92 17.06
CA ASP A 76 -16.93 -6.99 16.10
C ASP A 76 -15.69 -7.81 15.73
N GLY A 77 -15.89 -9.06 15.31
CA GLY A 77 -14.79 -9.95 14.88
C GLY A 77 -14.08 -9.49 13.60
N THR A 78 -12.95 -10.12 13.29
CA THR A 78 -12.28 -10.02 11.99
C THR A 78 -13.20 -10.54 10.87
N GLY A 79 -13.17 -9.93 9.68
CA GLY A 79 -13.98 -10.38 8.53
C GLY A 79 -15.37 -9.74 8.40
N PHE A 80 -15.80 -8.96 9.39
CA PHE A 80 -17.07 -8.20 9.34
C PHE A 80 -17.06 -7.00 8.36
N GLY A 81 -15.91 -6.70 7.74
CA GLY A 81 -15.82 -5.62 6.74
C GLY A 81 -15.71 -4.21 7.33
N LYS A 82 -15.32 -4.07 8.60
CA LYS A 82 -15.15 -2.76 9.27
C LYS A 82 -14.18 -1.84 8.52
N SER A 83 -12.97 -2.33 8.25
CA SER A 83 -11.94 -1.58 7.52
C SER A 83 -12.42 -1.17 6.13
N TYR A 84 -13.06 -2.10 5.41
CA TYR A 84 -13.67 -1.83 4.11
C TYR A 84 -14.69 -0.70 4.21
N GLY A 85 -15.58 -0.76 5.21
CA GLY A 85 -16.60 0.25 5.46
C GLY A 85 -16.04 1.65 5.75
N VAL A 86 -15.02 1.75 6.61
CA VAL A 86 -14.37 3.03 6.93
C VAL A 86 -13.73 3.63 5.67
N ILE A 87 -13.05 2.81 4.87
CA ILE A 87 -12.46 3.27 3.61
C ILE A 87 -13.54 3.67 2.60
N GLN A 88 -14.64 2.92 2.54
CA GLN A 88 -15.78 3.24 1.68
C GLN A 88 -16.42 4.60 2.07
N GLY A 89 -16.62 4.85 3.36
CA GLY A 89 -17.11 6.13 3.85
C GLY A 89 -16.17 7.28 3.49
N TYR A 90 -14.85 7.04 3.52
CA TYR A 90 -13.86 8.02 3.07
C TYR A 90 -13.89 8.26 1.55
N VAL A 91 -14.11 7.20 0.74
CA VAL A 91 -14.34 7.33 -0.72
C VAL A 91 -15.53 8.27 -0.97
N GLU A 92 -16.67 8.00 -0.33
CA GLU A 92 -17.89 8.78 -0.50
C GLU A 92 -17.72 10.25 -0.08
N TYR A 93 -16.99 10.49 1.01
CA TYR A 93 -16.59 11.83 1.43
C TYR A 93 -15.78 12.53 0.34
N LEU A 94 -14.74 11.88 -0.20
CA LEU A 94 -13.89 12.48 -1.23
C LEU A 94 -14.64 12.75 -2.53
N GLU A 95 -15.49 11.84 -2.99
CA GLU A 95 -16.29 12.04 -4.20
C GLU A 95 -17.22 13.27 -4.05
N ARG A 96 -17.79 13.50 -2.86
CA ARG A 96 -18.57 14.71 -2.57
C ARG A 96 -17.69 15.96 -2.53
N PHE A 97 -16.56 15.89 -1.81
CA PHE A 97 -15.63 17.00 -1.64
C PHE A 97 -14.98 17.46 -2.97
N ALA A 98 -14.66 16.51 -3.84
CA ALA A 98 -14.00 16.73 -5.12
C ALA A 98 -14.97 17.09 -6.26
N LYS A 99 -16.30 17.06 -6.04
CA LYS A 99 -17.32 17.23 -7.09
C LYS A 99 -17.13 18.47 -7.97
N ASN A 100 -16.58 19.55 -7.41
CA ASN A 100 -16.34 20.82 -8.10
C ASN A 100 -14.85 21.17 -8.20
N GLN A 101 -13.94 20.21 -7.98
CA GLN A 101 -12.50 20.45 -7.91
C GLN A 101 -11.77 19.59 -8.94
N ASN A 102 -10.71 20.12 -9.55
CA ASN A 102 -9.89 19.33 -10.45
C ASN A 102 -9.01 18.38 -9.60
N PRO A 103 -9.00 17.06 -9.86
CA PRO A 103 -8.18 16.10 -9.10
C PRO A 103 -6.67 16.39 -9.09
N GLY A 104 -6.18 17.26 -9.99
CA GLY A 104 -4.79 17.72 -10.03
C GLY A 104 -4.48 18.93 -9.17
N ASP A 105 -5.49 19.64 -8.71
CA ASP A 105 -5.31 20.85 -7.94
C ASP A 105 -4.89 20.54 -6.51
N LEU A 106 -4.18 21.50 -5.93
CA LEU A 106 -3.89 21.51 -4.50
C LEU A 106 -5.04 22.15 -3.77
N PHE A 107 -5.41 21.56 -2.64
CA PHE A 107 -6.43 22.10 -1.76
C PHE A 107 -5.84 23.18 -0.85
N SER A 108 -6.69 24.08 -0.34
CA SER A 108 -6.30 24.99 0.73
C SER A 108 -5.90 24.18 1.97
N GLU A 109 -4.88 24.64 2.68
CA GLU A 109 -4.39 23.99 3.89
C GLU A 109 -5.53 23.84 4.91
N GLY A 110 -5.70 22.62 5.43
CA GLY A 110 -6.73 22.31 6.43
C GLY A 110 -8.17 22.28 5.92
N GLY A 111 -8.40 22.35 4.60
CA GLY A 111 -9.75 22.34 4.01
C GLY A 111 -10.39 20.96 3.82
N PHE A 112 -9.76 19.88 4.31
CA PHE A 112 -10.17 18.51 4.06
C PHE A 112 -9.72 17.56 5.18
N THR A 113 -10.31 16.37 5.20
CA THR A 113 -10.02 15.30 6.16
C THR A 113 -9.03 14.30 5.55
N ASN A 114 -8.04 13.89 6.35
CA ASN A 114 -7.13 12.79 6.02
C ASN A 114 -7.57 11.51 6.75
N LEU A 115 -7.37 10.34 6.13
CA LEU A 115 -7.63 9.04 6.75
C LEU A 115 -6.33 8.40 7.24
N LEU A 116 -6.24 8.15 8.54
CA LEU A 116 -5.14 7.39 9.13
C LEU A 116 -5.55 5.93 9.34
N PHE A 117 -4.94 5.01 8.58
CA PHE A 117 -5.17 3.57 8.68
C PHE A 117 -3.96 2.89 9.32
N MET A 118 -4.16 2.36 10.53
CA MET A 118 -3.12 1.71 11.32
C MET A 118 -3.45 0.25 11.59
N SER A 119 -2.46 -0.62 11.44
CA SER A 119 -2.62 -2.06 11.67
C SER A 119 -1.38 -2.68 12.34
N PRO A 120 -1.53 -3.66 13.25
CA PRO A 120 -0.37 -4.36 13.80
C PRO A 120 0.37 -5.21 12.76
N GLN A 121 -0.33 -5.75 11.77
CA GLN A 121 0.25 -6.62 10.76
C GLN A 121 0.16 -6.01 9.36
N LYS A 122 1.26 -6.11 8.60
CA LYS A 122 1.34 -5.63 7.21
C LYS A 122 0.29 -6.30 6.30
N SER A 123 0.03 -7.58 6.52
CA SER A 123 -0.94 -8.38 5.75
C SER A 123 -2.40 -7.95 5.93
N GLN A 124 -2.70 -7.19 6.99
CA GLN A 124 -4.04 -6.67 7.24
C GLN A 124 -4.29 -5.33 6.54
N ILE A 125 -3.26 -4.71 5.97
CA ILE A 125 -3.40 -3.54 5.09
C ILE A 125 -3.65 -4.08 3.67
N ASP A 126 -4.85 -4.60 3.50
CA ASP A 126 -5.38 -5.04 2.21
C ASP A 126 -6.53 -4.11 1.82
N LEU A 127 -6.34 -3.42 0.71
CA LEU A 127 -7.19 -2.33 0.25
C LEU A 127 -7.83 -2.76 -1.06
N ASP A 128 -9.15 -2.63 -1.15
CA ASP A 128 -9.90 -2.96 -2.36
C ASP A 128 -9.49 -2.06 -3.54
N SER A 129 -9.30 -2.66 -4.72
CA SER A 129 -8.83 -1.94 -5.91
C SER A 129 -9.82 -0.87 -6.36
N SER A 130 -11.13 -1.12 -6.28
CA SER A 130 -12.15 -0.13 -6.66
C SER A 130 -12.11 1.08 -5.73
N GLN A 131 -11.94 0.86 -4.43
CA GLN A 131 -11.77 1.95 -3.45
C GLN A 131 -10.51 2.77 -3.75
N LYS A 132 -9.39 2.12 -4.07
CA LYS A 132 -8.15 2.81 -4.44
C LYS A 132 -8.33 3.71 -5.66
N GLU A 133 -8.94 3.17 -6.71
CA GLU A 133 -9.19 3.89 -7.96
C GLU A 133 -10.06 5.12 -7.72
N LYS A 134 -11.15 4.98 -6.96
CA LYS A 134 -12.05 6.10 -6.64
C LYS A 134 -11.39 7.18 -5.78
N ILE A 135 -10.57 6.78 -4.80
CA ILE A 135 -9.78 7.72 -3.98
C ILE A 135 -8.84 8.52 -4.89
N LEU A 136 -8.07 7.85 -5.75
CA LEU A 136 -7.13 8.51 -6.67
C LEU A 136 -7.86 9.42 -7.68
N ALA A 137 -8.98 8.95 -8.25
CA ALA A 137 -9.80 9.72 -9.18
C ALA A 137 -10.40 10.98 -8.55
N SER A 138 -10.68 10.95 -7.24
CA SER A 138 -11.16 12.10 -6.47
C SER A 138 -10.05 13.03 -5.97
N GLY A 139 -8.82 12.87 -6.46
CA GLY A 139 -7.67 13.68 -6.04
C GLY A 139 -7.10 13.29 -4.67
N GLY A 140 -7.41 12.08 -4.18
CA GLY A 140 -6.79 11.51 -3.00
C GLY A 140 -5.39 10.99 -3.26
N GLU A 141 -4.61 10.82 -2.20
CA GLU A 141 -3.28 10.20 -2.23
C GLU A 141 -3.18 9.04 -1.24
N PHE A 142 -2.48 7.97 -1.61
CA PHE A 142 -2.09 6.94 -0.66
C PHE A 142 -0.65 7.16 -0.22
N ILE A 143 -0.42 7.30 1.08
CA ILE A 143 0.91 7.53 1.65
C ILE A 143 1.25 6.37 2.59
N CYS A 144 2.14 5.48 2.14
CA CYS A 144 2.75 4.51 3.04
C CYS A 144 3.77 5.23 3.89
N VAL A 145 3.42 5.57 5.13
CA VAL A 145 4.43 5.95 6.11
C VAL A 145 5.22 4.66 6.32
N LEU A 146 6.56 4.67 6.23
CA LEU A 146 7.43 3.47 6.39
C LEU A 146 8.32 3.53 7.63
N SER A 147 8.68 2.37 8.20
CA SER A 147 9.69 2.33 9.25
C SER A 147 11.08 2.45 8.61
N ARG A 148 12.11 2.79 9.40
CA ARG A 148 13.51 2.83 8.91
C ARG A 148 13.92 1.51 8.27
N LYS A 149 13.47 0.39 8.84
CA LYS A 149 13.72 -0.96 8.33
C LYS A 149 13.01 -1.19 7.00
N ASP A 150 11.74 -0.76 6.87
CA ASP A 150 10.96 -0.97 5.65
C ASP A 150 11.45 -0.12 4.48
N ILE A 151 11.97 1.09 4.73
CA ILE A 151 12.60 1.93 3.69
C ILE A 151 13.81 1.22 3.06
N ALA A 152 14.61 0.55 3.89
CA ALA A 152 15.82 -0.13 3.47
C ALA A 152 15.58 -1.57 2.95
N ASP A 153 14.39 -2.13 3.18
CA ASP A 153 13.99 -3.42 2.65
C ASP A 153 13.56 -3.27 1.18
N LEU A 154 14.40 -3.75 0.27
CA LEU A 154 14.15 -3.69 -1.17
C LEU A 154 13.00 -4.59 -1.63
N ASN A 155 12.62 -5.58 -0.83
CA ASN A 155 11.48 -6.47 -1.10
C ASN A 155 10.18 -5.98 -0.51
N PHE A 156 10.21 -4.92 0.32
CA PHE A 156 9.00 -4.27 0.81
C PHE A 156 8.13 -3.86 -0.37
N ARG A 157 6.85 -4.26 -0.32
CA ARG A 157 5.82 -3.88 -1.28
C ARG A 157 4.98 -2.78 -0.68
N ASP A 158 4.88 -1.68 -1.41
CA ASP A 158 3.98 -0.60 -1.08
C ASP A 158 2.53 -1.09 -0.99
N TRP A 159 1.85 -0.78 0.12
CA TRP A 159 0.51 -1.31 0.39
C TRP A 159 -0.55 -0.79 -0.58
N ALA A 160 -0.36 0.39 -1.17
CA ALA A 160 -1.30 0.96 -2.12
C ALA A 160 -1.02 0.47 -3.54
N THR A 161 0.22 0.65 -4.00
CA THR A 161 0.63 0.43 -5.39
C THR A 161 1.12 -0.99 -5.68
N GLY A 162 1.48 -1.77 -4.66
CA GLY A 162 2.09 -3.10 -4.80
C GLY A 162 3.54 -3.08 -5.31
N LEU A 163 4.08 -1.90 -5.60
CA LEU A 163 5.43 -1.70 -6.14
C LEU A 163 6.47 -2.03 -5.08
N LYS A 164 7.50 -2.79 -5.45
CA LYS A 164 8.62 -3.05 -4.55
C LYS A 164 9.53 -1.82 -4.46
N ASN A 165 10.15 -1.62 -3.29
CA ASN A 165 11.17 -0.58 -3.12
C ASN A 165 12.32 -0.71 -4.13
N ARG A 166 12.73 -1.94 -4.48
CA ARG A 166 13.72 -2.18 -5.54
C ARG A 166 13.32 -1.49 -6.86
N ASP A 167 12.12 -1.78 -7.35
CA ASP A 167 11.62 -1.26 -8.62
C ASP A 167 11.38 0.25 -8.54
N ARG A 168 10.84 0.73 -7.41
CA ARG A 168 10.64 2.16 -7.13
C ARG A 168 11.94 2.94 -7.22
N TYR A 169 12.98 2.52 -6.52
CA TYR A 169 14.25 3.25 -6.46
C TYR A 169 14.97 3.25 -7.80
N ILE A 170 14.84 2.16 -8.58
CA ILE A 170 15.33 2.12 -9.96
C ILE A 170 14.56 3.11 -10.85
N GLN A 171 13.23 3.20 -10.70
CA GLN A 171 12.42 4.18 -11.43
C GLN A 171 12.81 5.63 -11.06
N TRP A 172 13.01 5.92 -9.78
CA TRP A 172 13.48 7.23 -9.32
C TRP A 172 14.83 7.59 -9.91
N TYR A 173 15.76 6.63 -9.94
CA TYR A 173 17.05 6.81 -10.61
C TYR A 173 16.87 7.16 -12.09
N LYS A 174 16.07 6.40 -12.84
CA LYS A 174 15.83 6.67 -14.26
C LYS A 174 15.26 8.08 -14.48
N GLY A 175 14.25 8.44 -13.70
CA GLY A 175 13.55 9.73 -13.83
C GLY A 175 14.36 10.96 -13.37
N ALA A 176 15.34 10.78 -12.48
CA ALA A 176 16.04 11.90 -11.86
C ALA A 176 17.58 11.84 -11.90
N LYS A 177 18.21 10.87 -12.60
CA LYS A 177 19.68 10.82 -12.75
C LYS A 177 20.28 12.09 -13.39
N GLY A 178 19.53 12.77 -14.26
CA GLY A 178 19.93 14.02 -14.91
C GLY A 178 19.63 15.27 -14.08
N SER A 179 18.99 15.14 -12.92
CA SER A 179 18.63 16.27 -12.06
C SER A 179 19.87 17.04 -11.61
N LYS A 180 19.86 18.37 -11.78
CA LYS A 180 20.91 19.26 -11.27
C LYS A 180 21.04 19.18 -9.74
N TYR A 181 19.92 18.96 -9.04
CA TYR A 181 19.86 19.04 -7.58
C TYR A 181 20.11 17.70 -6.89
N ILE A 182 19.50 16.62 -7.40
CA ILE A 182 19.53 15.30 -6.75
C ILE A 182 20.17 14.20 -7.60
N GLY A 183 20.65 14.52 -8.81
CA GLY A 183 21.15 13.50 -9.73
C GLY A 183 22.30 12.67 -9.18
N SER A 184 23.17 13.29 -8.37
CA SER A 184 24.24 12.57 -7.65
C SER A 184 23.67 11.57 -6.64
N ALA A 185 22.72 12.01 -5.80
CA ALA A 185 22.05 11.15 -4.83
C ALA A 185 21.29 10.00 -5.49
N MET A 186 20.65 10.25 -6.64
CA MET A 186 19.95 9.20 -7.40
C MET A 186 20.91 8.15 -7.98
N ARG A 187 22.09 8.55 -8.44
CA ARG A 187 23.15 7.61 -8.85
C ARG A 187 23.65 6.78 -7.67
N SER A 188 23.89 7.40 -6.52
CA SER A 188 24.27 6.69 -5.29
C SER A 188 23.19 5.71 -4.83
N LEU A 189 21.91 6.11 -4.91
CA LEU A 189 20.79 5.23 -4.57
C LEU A 189 20.77 3.98 -5.45
N ASN A 190 20.90 4.14 -6.76
CA ASN A 190 20.95 3.02 -7.71
C ASN A 190 22.19 2.12 -7.49
N TYR A 191 23.32 2.72 -7.13
CA TYR A 191 24.51 1.98 -6.74
C TYR A 191 24.23 1.09 -5.52
N HIS A 192 23.65 1.64 -4.44
CA HIS A 192 23.31 0.87 -3.24
C HIS A 192 22.31 -0.25 -3.50
N VAL A 193 21.29 -0.02 -4.34
CA VAL A 193 20.35 -1.06 -4.79
C VAL A 193 21.11 -2.19 -5.48
N SER A 194 21.99 -1.85 -6.43
CA SER A 194 22.78 -2.84 -7.18
C SER A 194 23.76 -3.62 -6.30
N GLN A 195 24.37 -2.97 -5.30
CA GLN A 195 25.24 -3.66 -4.34
C GLN A 195 24.47 -4.66 -3.48
N ILE A 196 23.25 -4.31 -3.04
CA ILE A 196 22.40 -5.23 -2.28
C ILE A 196 22.02 -6.43 -3.13
N ASP A 197 21.59 -6.22 -4.39
CA ASP A 197 21.31 -7.32 -5.32
C ASP A 197 22.49 -8.28 -5.46
N ARG A 198 23.70 -7.73 -5.67
CA ARG A 198 24.92 -8.52 -5.78
C ARG A 198 25.23 -9.32 -4.51
N CYS A 199 25.13 -8.69 -3.34
CA CYS A 199 25.38 -9.35 -2.06
C CYS A 199 24.34 -10.45 -1.79
N GLU A 200 23.05 -10.20 -2.06
CA GLU A 200 21.98 -11.19 -1.92
C GLU A 200 22.19 -12.39 -2.86
N GLU A 201 22.65 -12.16 -4.09
CA GLU A 201 22.98 -13.24 -5.03
C GLU A 201 24.19 -14.07 -4.55
N GLN A 202 25.23 -13.41 -4.04
CA GLN A 202 26.42 -14.08 -3.49
C GLN A 202 26.07 -14.92 -2.25
N LEU A 203 25.28 -14.38 -1.32
CA LEU A 203 24.80 -15.12 -0.16
C LEU A 203 23.97 -16.34 -0.55
N LYS A 204 23.12 -16.22 -1.58
CA LYS A 204 22.36 -17.36 -2.11
C LYS A 204 23.28 -18.44 -2.68
N LYS A 205 24.33 -18.07 -3.41
CA LYS A 205 25.33 -19.01 -3.94
C LYS A 205 26.09 -19.72 -2.80
N LEU A 206 26.54 -18.99 -1.78
CA LEU A 206 27.20 -19.56 -0.60
C LEU A 206 26.28 -20.52 0.15
N THR A 207 25.00 -20.21 0.26
CA THR A 207 24.02 -21.10 0.91
C THR A 207 23.77 -22.38 0.11
N THR A 208 23.86 -22.31 -1.22
CA THR A 208 23.54 -23.44 -2.12
C THR A 208 24.74 -24.35 -2.37
N TYR A 209 25.96 -23.81 -2.40
CA TYR A 209 27.17 -24.50 -2.83
C TYR A 209 28.33 -24.46 -1.81
N GLY A 210 28.14 -23.79 -0.67
CA GLY A 210 29.20 -23.59 0.32
C GLY A 210 29.55 -24.85 1.11
N SER A 211 30.86 -25.05 1.34
CA SER A 211 31.38 -25.98 2.36
C SER A 211 31.29 -25.35 3.77
N GLN A 212 31.60 -26.14 4.80
CA GLN A 212 31.54 -25.72 6.22
C GLN A 212 32.40 -24.49 6.57
N ASP A 213 33.31 -24.05 5.70
CA ASP A 213 34.30 -22.99 5.96
C ASP A 213 33.93 -21.60 5.39
N THR A 214 32.65 -21.39 5.04
CA THR A 214 32.16 -20.14 4.42
C THR A 214 31.64 -19.09 5.41
N SER A 215 31.87 -19.29 6.72
CA SER A 215 31.34 -18.39 7.77
C SER A 215 31.87 -16.96 7.64
N TYR A 216 33.18 -16.80 7.43
CA TYR A 216 33.80 -15.48 7.33
C TYR A 216 33.31 -14.68 6.11
N GLU A 217 33.13 -15.34 4.96
CA GLU A 217 32.59 -14.70 3.76
C GLU A 217 31.12 -14.28 3.94
N ARG A 218 30.34 -15.10 4.64
CA ARG A 218 28.95 -14.75 5.00
C ARG A 218 28.90 -13.51 5.88
N ASP A 219 29.73 -13.45 6.92
CA ASP A 219 29.76 -12.33 7.87
C ASP A 219 30.11 -11.01 7.17
N ILE A 220 31.11 -11.02 6.27
CA ILE A 220 31.48 -9.84 5.45
C ILE A 220 30.29 -9.38 4.59
N LEU A 221 29.60 -10.30 3.91
CA LEU A 221 28.47 -9.96 3.05
C LEU A 221 27.27 -9.43 3.86
N GLU A 222 27.02 -9.98 5.04
CA GLU A 222 25.97 -9.49 5.94
C GLU A 222 26.27 -8.08 6.46
N GLU A 223 27.53 -7.78 6.79
CA GLU A 223 27.96 -6.45 7.17
C GLU A 223 27.83 -5.45 6.00
N GLN A 224 28.25 -5.85 4.79
CA GLN A 224 28.06 -5.04 3.58
C GLN A 224 26.58 -4.75 3.29
N LEU A 225 25.70 -5.74 3.46
CA LEU A 225 24.26 -5.56 3.33
C LEU A 225 23.72 -4.56 4.37
N LYS A 226 24.13 -4.69 5.63
CA LYS A 226 23.74 -3.77 6.70
C LYS A 226 24.15 -2.33 6.36
N ASN A 227 25.38 -2.14 5.89
CA ASN A 227 25.90 -0.83 5.49
C ASN A 227 25.16 -0.26 4.28
N CYS A 228 24.93 -1.06 3.23
CA CYS A 228 24.18 -0.60 2.06
C CYS A 228 22.72 -0.25 2.39
N ARG A 229 22.07 -1.04 3.24
CA ARG A 229 20.70 -0.76 3.73
C ARG A 229 20.64 0.54 4.53
N HIS A 230 21.63 0.81 5.37
CA HIS A 230 21.75 2.09 6.06
C HIS A 230 21.95 3.25 5.07
N SER A 231 22.81 3.07 4.06
CA SER A 231 23.09 4.07 3.04
C SER A 231 21.87 4.41 2.19
N ILE A 232 21.02 3.45 1.80
CA ILE A 232 19.76 3.70 1.06
C ILE A 232 18.95 4.79 1.76
N ARG A 233 18.72 4.61 3.06
CA ARG A 233 17.92 5.55 3.84
C ARG A 233 18.55 6.94 3.86
N ASN A 234 19.84 7.01 4.19
CA ASN A 234 20.56 8.28 4.25
C ASN A 234 20.57 8.99 2.91
N THR A 235 20.69 8.25 1.80
CA THR A 235 20.64 8.81 0.44
C THR A 235 19.25 9.38 0.13
N ILE A 236 18.17 8.69 0.49
CA ILE A 236 16.79 9.18 0.29
C ILE A 236 16.54 10.46 1.12
N GLU A 237 16.89 10.44 2.41
CA GLU A 237 16.74 11.61 3.28
C GLU A 237 17.60 12.79 2.78
N SER A 238 18.83 12.52 2.35
CA SER A 238 19.74 13.55 1.80
C SER A 238 19.22 14.10 0.48
N ALA A 239 18.69 13.26 -0.41
CA ALA A 239 18.08 13.71 -1.66
C ALA A 239 16.91 14.64 -1.39
N CYS A 240 16.04 14.31 -0.42
CA CYS A 240 14.94 15.20 -0.03
C CYS A 240 15.47 16.52 0.56
N LYS A 241 16.50 16.49 1.42
CA LYS A 241 17.11 17.71 1.98
C LYS A 241 17.71 18.61 0.89
N LEU A 242 18.33 18.04 -0.14
CA LEU A 242 18.90 18.79 -1.26
C LEU A 242 17.86 19.60 -2.04
N LEU A 243 16.59 19.16 -2.08
CA LEU A 243 15.50 19.93 -2.69
C LEU A 243 15.20 21.25 -1.95
N PHE A 244 15.58 21.34 -0.67
CA PHE A 244 15.37 22.51 0.18
C PHE A 244 16.68 23.16 0.64
N GLY A 245 17.80 22.74 0.05
CA GLY A 245 19.13 23.25 0.37
C GLY A 245 19.42 24.62 -0.23
N PRO A 246 20.57 25.23 0.11
CA PRO A 246 20.97 26.55 -0.39
C PRO A 246 21.09 26.61 -1.92
N ASP A 247 21.51 25.49 -2.54
CA ASP A 247 21.70 25.36 -3.99
C ASP A 247 20.45 24.87 -4.75
N SER A 248 19.30 24.80 -4.07
CA SER A 248 18.03 24.39 -4.66
C SER A 248 17.38 25.49 -5.51
N GLU A 249 16.26 25.17 -6.17
CA GLU A 249 15.40 26.18 -6.82
C GLU A 249 14.71 27.13 -5.82
N LYS A 250 14.86 26.90 -4.51
CA LYS A 250 14.14 27.63 -3.45
C LYS A 250 12.61 27.59 -3.61
N ALA A 251 12.09 26.57 -4.30
CA ALA A 251 10.66 26.33 -4.42
C ALA A 251 10.10 25.86 -3.07
N SER A 252 8.86 26.24 -2.77
CA SER A 252 8.16 25.77 -1.57
C SER A 252 7.79 24.28 -1.71
N ILE A 253 7.58 23.59 -0.58
CA ILE A 253 7.09 22.20 -0.57
C ILE A 253 5.79 22.10 -1.39
N LYS A 254 4.87 23.05 -1.19
CA LYS A 254 3.62 23.16 -1.96
C LYS A 254 3.86 23.17 -3.47
N GLU A 255 4.84 23.94 -3.95
CA GLU A 255 5.15 24.01 -5.37
C GLU A 255 5.75 22.71 -5.91
N TYR A 256 6.60 22.02 -5.15
CA TYR A 256 7.09 20.70 -5.54
C TYR A 256 5.98 19.66 -5.64
N ILE A 257 5.03 19.66 -4.70
CA ILE A 257 3.85 18.78 -4.76
C ILE A 257 3.02 19.10 -6.01
N ARG A 258 2.73 20.38 -6.27
CA ARG A 258 1.97 20.82 -7.45
C ARG A 258 2.60 20.32 -8.76
N ARG A 259 3.90 20.55 -8.95
CA ARG A 259 4.63 20.13 -10.15
C ARG A 259 4.67 18.61 -10.30
N GLY A 260 4.83 17.88 -9.21
CA GLY A 260 4.82 16.42 -9.23
C GLY A 260 3.45 15.84 -9.61
N LEU A 261 2.36 16.43 -9.11
CA LEU A 261 1.00 16.03 -9.49
C LEU A 261 0.72 16.30 -10.97
N LEU A 262 1.07 17.48 -11.48
CA LEU A 262 0.91 17.81 -12.89
C LEU A 262 1.69 16.85 -13.80
N ALA A 263 2.96 16.58 -13.48
CA ALA A 263 3.75 15.67 -14.29
C ALA A 263 3.23 14.22 -14.24
N ARG A 264 2.67 13.79 -13.11
CA ARG A 264 1.99 12.49 -13.01
C ARG A 264 0.76 12.43 -13.91
N GLN A 265 -0.04 13.50 -13.95
CA GLN A 265 -1.23 13.57 -14.81
C GLN A 265 -0.85 13.54 -16.29
N GLU A 266 0.15 14.32 -16.70
CA GLU A 266 0.68 14.31 -18.07
C GLU A 266 1.10 12.90 -18.49
N ARG A 267 1.80 12.19 -17.59
CA ARG A 267 2.22 10.80 -17.82
C ARG A 267 1.05 9.82 -17.95
N MET A 268 0.02 9.97 -17.12
CA MET A 268 -1.19 9.13 -17.18
C MET A 268 -1.95 9.36 -18.49
N GLN A 269 -2.18 10.62 -18.88
CA GLN A 269 -2.84 10.98 -20.13
C GLN A 269 -2.09 10.44 -21.36
N TYR A 270 -0.75 10.56 -21.38
CA TYR A 270 0.08 10.00 -22.44
C TYR A 270 -0.06 8.47 -22.56
N THR A 271 -0.17 7.76 -21.44
CA THR A 271 -0.34 6.30 -21.41
C THR A 271 -1.68 5.87 -22.02
N GLU A 272 -2.74 6.64 -21.77
CA GLU A 272 -4.08 6.39 -22.31
C GLU A 272 -4.19 6.68 -23.81
N THR A 273 -3.52 7.73 -24.30
CA THR A 273 -3.63 8.18 -25.70
C THR A 273 -2.75 7.39 -26.66
N GLU A 274 -1.51 7.04 -26.30
CA GLU A 274 -0.57 6.52 -27.29
C GLU A 274 -0.61 4.98 -27.49
N ARG A 275 -1.32 4.20 -26.65
CA ARG A 275 -1.33 2.71 -26.69
C ARG A 275 0.06 2.08 -26.97
N LYS A 276 1.15 2.76 -26.59
CA LYS A 276 2.52 2.28 -26.80
C LYS A 276 2.91 1.36 -25.65
N PRO A 277 3.62 0.24 -25.93
CA PRO A 277 3.99 -0.74 -24.91
C PRO A 277 5.08 -0.25 -23.94
N SER A 278 5.73 0.89 -24.19
CA SER A 278 6.73 1.46 -23.29
C SER A 278 6.05 2.25 -22.17
N LYS A 279 6.11 1.77 -20.93
CA LYS A 279 5.75 2.55 -19.74
C LYS A 279 6.50 3.89 -19.79
N PRO A 280 5.81 5.04 -19.83
CA PRO A 280 6.48 6.32 -19.78
C PRO A 280 7.28 6.43 -18.48
N GLU A 281 8.53 6.87 -18.58
CA GLU A 281 9.41 7.04 -17.43
C GLU A 281 8.88 8.14 -16.50
N LEU A 282 9.14 8.00 -15.19
CA LEU A 282 8.78 9.05 -14.23
C LEU A 282 9.55 10.33 -14.56
N SER A 283 8.87 11.47 -14.54
CA SER A 283 9.55 12.75 -14.67
C SER A 283 10.37 13.07 -13.42
N VAL A 284 11.32 14.01 -13.55
CA VAL A 284 12.10 14.50 -12.41
C VAL A 284 11.20 15.10 -11.31
N HIS A 285 10.11 15.78 -11.68
CA HIS A 285 9.18 16.40 -10.73
C HIS A 285 8.32 15.35 -10.01
N GLU A 286 7.97 14.26 -10.68
CA GLU A 286 7.32 13.12 -10.01
C GLU A 286 8.25 12.49 -8.98
N VAL A 287 9.54 12.33 -9.30
CA VAL A 287 10.52 11.81 -8.33
C VAL A 287 10.66 12.73 -7.12
N TYR A 288 10.66 14.06 -7.31
CA TYR A 288 10.68 15.01 -6.20
C TYR A 288 9.46 14.83 -5.29
N PHE A 289 8.28 14.70 -5.88
CA PHE A 289 7.06 14.47 -5.13
C PHE A 289 7.08 13.14 -4.37
N GLU A 290 7.52 12.05 -5.01
CA GLU A 290 7.65 10.75 -4.35
C GLU A 290 8.67 10.76 -3.20
N LEU A 291 9.78 11.50 -3.33
CA LEU A 291 10.74 11.71 -2.24
C LEU A 291 10.12 12.47 -1.06
N ILE A 292 9.41 13.56 -1.33
CA ILE A 292 8.71 14.35 -0.31
C ILE A 292 7.64 13.47 0.38
N LYS A 293 6.88 12.70 -0.39
CA LYS A 293 5.87 11.77 0.12
C LYS A 293 6.46 10.69 1.04
N GLN A 294 7.67 10.20 0.75
CA GLN A 294 8.33 9.19 1.57
C GLN A 294 9.02 9.77 2.82
N VAL A 295 9.60 10.98 2.73
CA VAL A 295 10.39 11.58 3.82
C VAL A 295 9.57 12.53 4.70
N LEU A 296 8.65 13.28 4.10
CA LEU A 296 7.81 14.31 4.71
C LEU A 296 6.31 14.04 4.44
N PRO A 297 5.77 12.87 4.82
CA PRO A 297 4.42 12.46 4.47
C PRO A 297 3.34 13.43 4.96
N PHE A 298 3.53 14.04 6.14
CA PHE A 298 2.56 14.96 6.73
C PHE A 298 2.52 16.32 6.03
N GLU A 299 3.61 16.74 5.39
CA GLU A 299 3.62 17.95 4.56
C GLU A 299 2.76 17.75 3.30
N VAL A 300 2.71 16.54 2.75
CA VAL A 300 1.79 16.22 1.66
C VAL A 300 0.33 16.27 2.14
N CYS A 301 0.06 15.79 3.36
CA CYS A 301 -1.27 15.74 3.95
C CYS A 301 -1.88 17.13 4.24
N GLN A 302 -1.07 18.20 4.21
CA GLN A 302 -1.57 19.58 4.32
C GLN A 302 -2.24 20.05 3.02
N TYR A 303 -1.83 19.53 1.86
CA TYR A 303 -2.28 20.01 0.55
C TYR A 303 -3.08 18.99 -0.26
N ARG A 304 -3.11 17.72 0.17
CA ARG A 304 -3.81 16.63 -0.51
C ARG A 304 -4.52 15.70 0.49
N PRO A 305 -5.81 15.39 0.28
CA PRO A 305 -6.51 14.39 1.07
C PRO A 305 -5.81 13.05 0.93
N SER A 306 -5.40 12.48 2.05
CA SER A 306 -4.49 11.34 2.05
C SER A 306 -5.00 10.19 2.90
N VAL A 307 -4.84 8.97 2.39
CA VAL A 307 -4.91 7.74 3.18
C VAL A 307 -3.50 7.37 3.63
N LEU A 308 -3.20 7.65 4.89
CA LEU A 308 -1.95 7.31 5.55
C LEU A 308 -2.00 5.84 5.99
N LEU A 309 -1.15 5.01 5.39
CA LEU A 309 -1.04 3.59 5.72
C LEU A 309 0.18 3.38 6.62
N MET A 310 -0.01 2.76 7.78
CA MET A 310 1.10 2.49 8.70
C MET A 310 0.88 1.27 9.60
N THR A 311 1.99 0.78 10.17
CA THR A 311 1.98 -0.32 11.15
C THR A 311 2.23 0.15 12.58
N THR A 312 1.69 -0.56 13.58
CA THR A 312 1.86 -0.18 15.00
C THR A 312 3.30 -0.34 15.51
N ASN A 313 4.13 -1.18 14.86
CA ASN A 313 5.59 -1.32 15.13
C ASN A 313 6.39 0.00 15.06
N LYS A 314 5.73 1.10 14.72
CA LYS A 314 6.31 2.42 14.56
C LYS A 314 6.13 3.34 15.74
N PHE A 315 5.14 3.12 16.60
CA PHE A 315 4.96 3.99 17.76
C PHE A 315 6.09 3.85 18.78
N ASP A 316 6.81 2.73 18.77
CA ASP A 316 7.96 2.54 19.67
C ASP A 316 9.21 3.35 19.27
N ASN A 317 9.26 3.92 18.05
CA ASN A 317 10.49 4.54 17.50
C ASN A 317 10.27 5.83 16.69
N ILE A 318 9.04 6.35 16.59
CA ILE A 318 8.81 7.66 15.96
C ILE A 318 8.87 8.73 17.06
N ASN A 319 9.98 9.47 17.10
CA ASN A 319 9.94 10.85 17.58
C ASN A 319 9.08 11.62 16.58
N LEU A 320 7.76 11.70 16.85
CA LEU A 320 6.91 12.67 16.19
C LEU A 320 7.52 14.03 16.54
N PRO A 321 7.85 14.90 15.58
CA PRO A 321 8.25 16.25 15.92
C PRO A 321 7.09 16.85 16.73
N THR A 322 7.36 17.12 18.00
CA THR A 322 6.43 17.58 19.04
C THR A 322 5.85 18.98 18.77
N GLY A 323 5.97 19.50 17.55
CA GLY A 323 5.43 20.79 17.11
C GLY A 323 4.09 20.71 16.36
N ALA A 324 3.64 19.55 15.90
CA ALA A 324 2.43 19.43 15.06
C ALA A 324 1.10 19.25 15.84
N LEU A 325 1.14 19.20 17.18
CA LEU A 325 -0.04 19.07 18.06
C LEU A 325 -0.23 20.27 19.00
N SER A 326 0.39 21.42 18.69
CA SER A 326 0.02 22.69 19.30
C SER A 326 -1.29 23.16 18.66
N ALA A 327 -2.41 22.67 19.19
CA ALA A 327 -3.72 23.27 18.97
C ALA A 327 -3.66 24.76 19.30
N ARG A 328 -4.12 25.59 18.36
CA ARG A 328 -4.69 26.90 18.65
C ARG A 328 -6.20 26.78 18.54
#